data_AF-A0A8H7R637-F1
#
_entry.id   AF-A0A8H7R637-F1
#
_cell.length_a   1.000
_cell.length_b   1.000
_cell.length_c   1.000
_cell.angle_alpha   90.00
_cell.angle_beta   90.00
_cell.angle_gamma   90.00
#
_symmetry.space_group_name_H-M   'P 1'
#
loop_
_entity.id
_entity.type
_entity.pdbx_description
1 polymer ?
#
loop_
_entity_poly.entity_id
_entity_poly.type
_entity_poly.pdbx_seq_one_letter_code
_entity_poly.pdbx_strand_id
1 'polypeptide(L)'
;MKSSTIALIATGVVATAGLGYLVYFDSKRRSDPSFRKQLRRERKEAAKASKEAEENSKQTKLQLIENVIVACSKEALPSSPEQKEAYFMEHVAAGEGLCGQGPAFYDEAVLPFYKALKVYPAPMELLTIYEKTIPGPVFQTIVSILSIEQKAMEGQVNETPEAAAASATGVDVEVE
;
A
#
# COMPACT_ATOMS: atom_id res chain seq x y z
N MET A 1 -32.79 69.56 11.89
CA MET A 1 -32.56 68.27 11.19
C MET A 1 -33.73 67.34 11.48
N LYS A 2 -34.22 66.59 10.50
CA LYS A 2 -35.37 65.67 10.70
C LYS A 2 -34.92 64.49 11.56
N SER A 3 -35.74 64.07 12.53
CA SER A 3 -35.44 62.96 13.45
C SER A 3 -35.11 61.66 12.71
N SER A 4 -35.76 61.40 11.57
CA SER A 4 -35.48 60.27 10.68
C SER A 4 -34.03 60.25 10.16
N THR A 5 -33.45 61.41 9.84
CA THR A 5 -32.04 61.51 9.40
C THR A 5 -31.07 61.19 10.54
N ILE A 6 -31.39 61.64 11.76
CA ILE A 6 -30.58 61.34 12.95
C ILE A 6 -30.62 59.85 13.28
N ALA A 7 -31.80 59.21 13.19
CA ALA A 7 -31.97 57.77 13.42
C ALA A 7 -31.22 56.92 12.39
N LEU A 8 -31.26 57.30 11.10
CA LEU A 8 -30.57 56.57 10.04
C LEU A 8 -29.03 56.65 10.22
N ILE A 9 -28.51 57.84 10.54
CA ILE A 9 -27.07 58.03 10.82
C ILE A 9 -26.65 57.22 12.05
N ALA A 10 -27.42 57.28 13.15
CA ALA A 10 -27.13 56.52 14.36
C ALA A 10 -27.09 55.01 14.10
N THR A 11 -28.03 54.48 13.32
CA THR A 11 -28.11 53.06 12.99
C THR A 11 -26.93 52.62 12.12
N GLY A 12 -26.54 53.45 11.14
CA GLY A 12 -25.37 53.19 10.30
C GLY A 12 -24.07 53.13 11.10
N VAL A 13 -23.89 54.04 12.07
CA VAL A 13 -22.71 54.06 12.96
C VAL A 13 -22.66 52.84 13.87
N VAL A 14 -23.80 52.44 14.47
CA VAL A 14 -23.86 51.26 15.33
C VAL A 14 -23.57 49.97 14.53
N ALA A 15 -24.14 49.85 13.33
CA ALA A 15 -23.92 48.69 12.47
C ALA A 15 -22.45 48.56 12.03
N THR A 16 -21.81 49.67 11.63
CA THR A 16 -20.40 49.67 11.22
C THR A 16 -19.46 49.42 12.40
N ALA A 17 -19.72 50.00 13.57
CA ALA A 17 -18.96 49.70 14.79
C ALA A 17 -19.09 48.23 15.21
N GLY A 18 -20.30 47.67 15.12
CA GLY A 18 -20.57 46.26 15.40
C GLY A 18 -19.81 45.33 14.45
N LEU A 19 -19.88 45.56 13.14
CA LEU A 19 -19.13 44.78 12.15
C LEU A 19 -17.61 44.90 12.34
N GLY A 20 -17.12 46.11 12.58
CA GLY A 20 -15.70 46.35 12.87
C GLY A 20 -15.23 45.58 14.11
N TYR A 21 -16.04 45.54 15.17
CA TYR A 21 -15.74 44.77 16.37
C TYR A 21 -15.71 43.26 16.11
N LEU A 22 -16.66 42.72 15.33
CA LEU A 22 -16.69 41.30 14.98
C LEU A 22 -15.44 40.89 14.18
N VAL A 23 -15.03 41.71 13.19
CA VAL A 23 -13.81 41.47 12.40
C VAL A 23 -12.57 41.56 13.29
N TYR A 24 -12.47 42.58 14.15
CA TYR A 24 -11.36 42.73 15.10
C TYR A 24 -11.29 41.53 16.06
N PHE A 25 -12.43 41.10 16.60
CA PHE A 25 -12.49 40.02 17.58
C PHE A 25 -12.12 38.67 16.96
N ASP A 26 -12.60 38.36 15.74
CA ASP A 26 -12.20 37.14 15.03
C ASP A 26 -10.70 37.17 14.67
N SER A 27 -10.17 38.32 14.24
CA SER A 27 -8.74 38.52 13.97
C SER A 27 -7.87 38.34 15.21
N LYS A 28 -8.30 38.92 16.35
CA LYS A 28 -7.62 38.79 17.65
C LYS A 28 -7.64 37.34 18.14
N ARG A 29 -8.77 36.64 18.00
CA ARG A 29 -8.90 35.21 18.34
C ARG A 29 -7.99 34.33 17.47
N ARG A 30 -7.87 34.61 16.17
CA ARG A 30 -7.01 33.85 15.24
C ARG A 30 -5.52 34.19 15.37
N SER A 31 -5.18 35.32 15.98
CA SER A 31 -3.80 35.76 16.20
C SER A 31 -3.18 35.25 17.50
N ASP A 32 -3.90 34.44 18.29
CA ASP A 32 -3.38 33.86 19.53
C ASP A 32 -2.23 32.86 19.24
N PRO A 33 -1.03 33.06 19.81
CA PRO A 33 0.10 32.13 19.66
C PRO A 33 -0.23 30.69 20.10
N SER A 34 -1.10 30.52 21.12
CA SER A 34 -1.49 29.21 21.63
C SER A 34 -2.29 28.40 20.61
N PHE A 35 -3.27 29.04 19.93
CA PHE A 35 -4.07 28.44 18.88
C PHE A 35 -3.22 27.99 17.69
N ARG A 36 -2.28 28.84 17.25
CA ARG A 36 -1.36 28.49 16.16
C ARG A 36 -0.44 27.33 16.53
N LYS A 37 0.01 27.26 17.79
CA LYS A 37 0.81 26.15 18.31
C LYS A 37 0.00 24.85 18.35
N GLN A 38 -1.26 24.91 18.80
CA GLN A 38 -2.16 23.76 18.80
C GLN A 38 -2.44 23.25 17.39
N LEU A 39 -2.77 24.12 16.44
CA LEU A 39 -3.03 23.72 15.06
C LEU A 39 -1.79 23.10 14.38
N ARG A 40 -0.59 23.62 14.68
CA ARG A 40 0.67 23.01 14.22
C ARG A 40 0.87 21.62 14.82
N ARG A 41 0.54 21.42 16.10
CA ARG A 41 0.60 20.12 16.77
C ARG A 41 -0.38 19.13 16.14
N GLU A 42 -1.63 19.52 15.99
CA GLU A 42 -2.68 18.67 15.39
C GLU A 42 -2.34 18.29 13.95
N ARG A 43 -1.85 19.23 13.13
CA ARG A 43 -1.37 18.91 11.77
C ARG A 43 -0.20 17.93 11.78
N LYS A 44 0.74 18.07 12.72
CA LYS A 44 1.88 17.15 12.87
C LYS A 44 1.42 15.78 13.34
N GLU A 45 0.47 15.70 14.27
CA GLU A 45 -0.12 14.45 14.75
C GLU A 45 -0.91 13.75 13.64
N ALA A 46 -1.75 14.47 12.89
CA ALA A 46 -2.47 13.93 11.75
C ALA A 46 -1.52 13.43 10.65
N ALA A 47 -0.45 14.17 10.35
CA ALA A 47 0.56 13.76 9.38
C ALA A 47 1.41 12.56 9.86
N LYS A 48 1.59 12.40 11.17
CA LYS A 48 2.23 11.20 11.73
C LYS A 48 1.30 10.00 11.67
N ALA A 49 0.05 10.17 12.10
CA ALA A 49 -0.96 9.12 12.05
C ALA A 49 -1.22 8.63 10.62
N SER A 50 -1.21 9.52 9.61
CA SER A 50 -1.34 9.12 8.20
C SER A 50 -0.13 8.30 7.74
N LYS A 51 1.09 8.71 8.12
CA LYS A 51 2.32 7.97 7.80
C LYS A 51 2.36 6.60 8.48
N GLU A 52 2.02 6.54 9.76
CA GLU A 52 1.95 5.30 10.54
C GLU A 52 0.87 4.35 9.96
N ALA A 53 -0.29 4.88 9.55
CA ALA A 53 -1.31 4.08 8.88
C ALA A 53 -0.83 3.55 7.52
N GLU A 54 -0.14 4.37 6.73
CA GLU A 54 0.47 3.93 5.47
C GLU A 54 1.54 2.85 5.69
N GLU A 55 2.43 3.03 6.67
CA GLU A 55 3.47 2.05 7.03
C GLU A 55 2.85 0.74 7.52
N ASN A 56 1.85 0.80 8.40
CA ASN A 56 1.13 -0.39 8.86
C ASN A 56 0.41 -1.10 7.71
N SER A 57 -0.18 -0.36 6.77
CA SER A 57 -0.82 -0.94 5.58
C SER A 57 0.17 -1.61 4.64
N LYS A 58 1.40 -1.08 4.54
CA LYS A 58 2.49 -1.72 3.78
C LYS A 58 2.97 -2.97 4.49
N GLN A 59 3.18 -2.91 5.80
CA GLN A 59 3.68 -4.02 6.59
C GLN A 59 2.70 -5.20 6.59
N THR A 60 1.40 -4.94 6.75
CA THR A 60 0.35 -5.98 6.67
C THR A 60 0.30 -6.65 5.30
N LYS A 61 0.43 -5.87 4.20
CA LYS A 61 0.55 -6.43 2.85
C LYS A 61 1.80 -7.29 2.67
N LEU A 62 2.94 -6.86 3.20
CA LEU A 62 4.19 -7.65 3.13
C LEU A 62 4.06 -8.97 3.90
N GLN A 63 3.45 -8.95 5.08
CA GLN A 63 3.18 -10.16 5.86
C GLN A 63 2.24 -11.12 5.11
N LEU A 64 1.20 -10.60 4.46
CA LEU A 64 0.33 -11.40 3.61
C LEU A 64 1.12 -12.09 2.49
N ILE A 65 1.97 -11.33 1.78
CA ILE A 65 2.78 -11.87 0.69
C ILE A 65 3.72 -12.98 1.19
N GLU A 66 4.41 -12.74 2.30
CA GLU A 66 5.27 -13.74 2.92
C GLU A 66 4.49 -15.02 3.28
N ASN A 67 3.32 -14.86 3.91
CA ASN A 67 2.46 -15.99 4.26
C ASN A 67 2.02 -16.79 3.03
N VAL A 68 1.67 -16.12 1.93
CA VAL A 68 1.26 -16.79 0.68
C VAL A 68 2.43 -17.57 0.07
N ILE A 69 3.62 -16.98 -0.01
CA ILE A 69 4.82 -17.65 -0.54
C ILE A 69 5.15 -18.88 0.31
N VAL A 70 5.21 -18.72 1.64
CA VAL A 70 5.52 -19.81 2.58
C VAL A 70 4.46 -20.92 2.51
N ALA A 71 3.18 -20.57 2.41
CA ALA A 71 2.10 -21.55 2.29
C ALA A 71 2.19 -22.36 0.99
N CYS A 72 2.54 -21.72 -0.13
CA CYS A 72 2.77 -22.41 -1.40
C CYS A 72 3.99 -23.32 -1.37
N SER A 73 5.11 -22.88 -0.78
CA SER A 73 6.33 -23.69 -0.73
C SER A 73 6.21 -24.95 0.14
N LYS A 74 5.27 -24.98 1.10
CA LYS A 74 5.04 -26.14 1.98
C LYS A 74 4.32 -27.30 1.30
N GLU A 75 3.56 -27.04 0.24
CA GLU A 75 2.72 -28.03 -0.41
C GLU A 75 3.43 -28.60 -1.66
N ALA A 76 3.41 -29.93 -1.81
CA ALA A 76 4.01 -30.57 -2.97
C ALA A 76 3.11 -30.35 -4.19
N LEU A 77 3.65 -29.73 -5.24
CA LEU A 77 2.92 -29.52 -6.49
C LEU A 77 2.66 -30.87 -7.19
N PRO A 78 1.46 -31.06 -7.77
CA PRO A 78 1.14 -32.27 -8.51
C PRO A 78 2.08 -32.43 -9.71
N SER A 79 2.52 -33.67 -9.95
CA SER A 79 3.50 -33.97 -11.00
C SER A 79 2.85 -34.41 -12.31
N SER A 80 1.71 -35.10 -12.28
CA SER A 80 1.02 -35.56 -13.49
C SER A 80 0.14 -34.47 -14.12
N PRO A 81 -0.04 -34.45 -15.46
CA PRO A 81 -0.91 -33.48 -16.14
C PRO A 81 -2.35 -33.48 -15.60
N GLU A 82 -2.91 -34.67 -15.39
CA GLU A 82 -4.27 -34.87 -14.88
C GLU A 82 -4.44 -34.29 -13.47
N GLN A 83 -3.45 -34.49 -12.59
CA GLN A 83 -3.48 -33.93 -11.24
C GLN A 83 -3.27 -32.41 -11.23
N LYS A 84 -2.45 -31.88 -12.15
CA LYS A 84 -2.27 -30.43 -12.32
C LYS A 84 -3.55 -29.73 -12.75
N GLU A 85 -4.29 -30.34 -13.68
CA GLU A 85 -5.58 -29.80 -14.13
C GLU A 85 -6.60 -29.81 -12.99
N ALA A 86 -6.72 -30.92 -12.25
CA ALA A 86 -7.62 -30.99 -11.09
C ALA A 86 -7.26 -29.96 -10.02
N TYR A 87 -5.97 -29.83 -9.68
CA TYR A 87 -5.47 -28.86 -8.70
C TYR A 87 -5.72 -27.42 -9.15
N PHE A 88 -5.49 -27.12 -10.43
CA PHE A 88 -5.78 -25.82 -11.01
C PHE A 88 -7.27 -25.47 -10.88
N MET A 89 -8.16 -26.38 -11.26
CA MET A 89 -9.60 -26.16 -11.23
C MET A 89 -10.12 -25.97 -9.79
N GLU A 90 -9.62 -26.78 -8.85
CA GLU A 90 -9.96 -26.66 -7.42
C GLU A 90 -9.58 -25.29 -6.88
N HIS A 91 -8.37 -24.82 -7.16
CA HIS A 91 -7.88 -23.55 -6.64
C HIS A 91 -8.51 -22.33 -7.32
N VAL A 92 -8.78 -22.38 -8.62
CA VAL A 92 -9.53 -21.31 -9.30
C VAL A 92 -10.93 -21.21 -8.72
N ALA A 93 -11.64 -22.33 -8.57
CA ALA A 93 -12.98 -22.34 -7.98
C ALA A 93 -12.98 -21.82 -6.53
N ALA A 94 -11.99 -22.21 -5.72
CA ALA A 94 -11.84 -21.70 -4.35
C ALA A 94 -11.57 -20.19 -4.32
N GLY A 95 -10.66 -19.69 -5.18
CA GLY A 95 -10.35 -18.26 -5.29
C GLY A 95 -11.55 -17.44 -5.77
N GLU A 96 -12.28 -17.92 -6.77
CA GLU A 96 -13.51 -17.28 -7.25
C GLU A 96 -14.61 -17.29 -6.17
N GLY A 97 -14.75 -18.39 -5.44
CA GLY A 97 -15.69 -18.49 -4.31
C GLY A 97 -15.40 -17.47 -3.20
N LEU A 98 -14.12 -17.22 -2.89
CA LEU A 98 -13.71 -16.19 -1.93
C LEU A 98 -13.97 -14.78 -2.47
N CYS A 99 -13.66 -14.53 -3.75
CA CYS A 99 -13.99 -13.26 -4.41
C CYS A 99 -15.50 -12.97 -4.38
N GLY A 100 -16.35 -14.00 -4.57
CA GLY A 100 -17.80 -13.89 -4.52
C GLY A 100 -18.36 -13.50 -3.15
N GLN A 101 -17.63 -13.75 -2.06
CA GLN A 101 -18.02 -13.35 -0.70
C GLN A 101 -17.76 -11.86 -0.42
N GLY A 102 -16.96 -11.20 -1.26
CA GLY A 102 -16.73 -9.76 -1.25
C GLY A 102 -15.37 -9.33 -0.70
N PRO A 103 -15.16 -8.01 -0.53
CA PRO A 103 -13.82 -7.44 -0.32
C PRO A 103 -13.07 -7.91 0.93
N ALA A 104 -13.79 -8.39 1.94
CA ALA A 104 -13.19 -8.90 3.17
C ALA A 104 -12.37 -10.18 2.96
N PHE A 105 -12.68 -10.96 1.90
CA PHE A 105 -12.04 -12.25 1.60
C PHE A 105 -11.02 -12.17 0.45
N TYR A 106 -10.74 -10.97 -0.05
CA TYR A 106 -9.81 -10.78 -1.17
C TYR A 106 -8.40 -11.22 -0.82
N ASP A 107 -7.96 -10.98 0.41
CA ASP A 107 -6.66 -11.39 0.91
C ASP A 107 -6.51 -12.92 0.95
N GLU A 108 -7.58 -13.63 1.33
CA GLU A 108 -7.63 -15.09 1.34
C GLU A 108 -7.69 -15.68 -0.07
N ALA A 109 -8.33 -14.97 -1.01
CA ALA A 109 -8.43 -15.39 -2.41
C ALA A 109 -7.07 -15.40 -3.15
N VAL A 110 -6.09 -14.64 -2.68
CA VAL A 110 -4.76 -14.54 -3.31
C VAL A 110 -4.05 -15.91 -3.36
N LEU A 111 -4.11 -16.67 -2.27
CA LEU A 111 -3.38 -17.94 -2.16
C LEU A 111 -3.84 -18.98 -3.20
N PRO A 112 -5.15 -19.30 -3.34
CA PRO A 112 -5.63 -20.21 -4.38
C PRO A 112 -5.23 -19.77 -5.79
N PHE A 113 -5.41 -18.49 -6.17
CA PHE A 113 -5.03 -18.03 -7.51
C PHE A 113 -3.53 -18.13 -7.76
N TYR A 114 -2.71 -17.83 -6.75
CA TYR A 114 -1.27 -17.95 -6.88
C TYR A 114 -0.80 -19.42 -6.98
N LYS A 115 -1.45 -20.35 -6.28
CA LYS A 115 -1.23 -21.81 -6.45
C LYS A 115 -1.57 -22.27 -7.86
N ALA A 116 -2.73 -21.86 -8.38
CA ALA A 116 -3.17 -22.17 -9.74
C ALA A 116 -2.16 -21.66 -10.78
N LEU A 117 -1.60 -20.46 -10.57
CA LEU A 117 -0.60 -19.87 -11.46
C LEU A 117 0.70 -20.70 -11.55
N LYS A 118 1.14 -21.33 -10.45
CA LYS A 118 2.37 -22.14 -10.41
C LYS A 118 2.29 -23.46 -11.16
N VAL A 119 1.09 -24.03 -11.32
CA VAL A 119 0.89 -25.29 -12.05
C VAL A 119 0.55 -25.08 -13.53
N TYR A 120 0.20 -23.85 -13.92
CA TYR A 120 -0.23 -23.54 -15.28
C TYR A 120 0.96 -23.46 -16.25
N PRO A 121 0.88 -24.08 -17.45
CA PRO A 121 2.00 -24.15 -18.38
C PRO A 121 2.41 -22.80 -18.99
N ALA A 122 1.48 -21.85 -19.11
CA ALA A 122 1.72 -20.52 -19.71
C ALA A 122 1.29 -19.38 -18.74
N PRO A 123 2.05 -19.10 -17.66
CA PRO A 123 1.60 -18.23 -16.58
C PRO A 123 1.29 -16.79 -17.02
N MET A 124 1.95 -16.27 -18.06
CA MET A 124 1.69 -14.92 -18.59
C MET A 124 0.31 -14.80 -19.26
N GLU A 125 -0.14 -15.86 -19.92
CA GLU A 125 -1.48 -15.90 -20.52
C GLU A 125 -2.54 -15.90 -19.42
N LEU A 126 -2.35 -16.73 -18.39
CA LEU A 126 -3.26 -16.80 -17.25
C LEU A 126 -3.34 -15.47 -16.49
N LEU A 127 -2.21 -14.77 -16.31
CA LEU A 127 -2.22 -13.43 -15.72
C LEU A 127 -3.07 -12.43 -16.51
N THR A 128 -3.05 -12.51 -17.84
CA THR A 128 -3.88 -11.65 -18.70
C THR A 128 -5.37 -11.94 -18.54
N ILE A 129 -5.72 -13.21 -18.28
CA ILE A 129 -7.09 -13.62 -17.98
C ILE A 129 -7.49 -13.10 -16.60
N TYR A 130 -6.63 -13.27 -15.59
CA TYR A 130 -6.87 -12.78 -14.23
C TYR A 130 -7.11 -11.27 -14.21
N GLU A 131 -6.29 -10.47 -14.88
CA GLU A 131 -6.47 -9.01 -14.96
C GLU A 131 -7.90 -8.59 -15.33
N LYS A 132 -8.57 -9.39 -16.17
CA LYS A 132 -9.93 -9.11 -16.67
C LYS A 132 -11.04 -9.75 -15.83
N THR A 133 -10.75 -10.79 -15.06
CA THR A 133 -11.76 -11.66 -14.45
C THR A 133 -11.79 -11.60 -12.92
N ILE A 134 -10.67 -11.27 -12.26
CA ILE A 134 -10.61 -11.20 -10.80
C ILE A 134 -10.61 -9.73 -10.32
N PRO A 135 -11.00 -9.45 -9.06
CA PRO A 135 -10.97 -8.11 -8.51
C PRO A 135 -9.56 -7.50 -8.53
N GLY A 136 -9.46 -6.23 -8.94
CA GLY A 136 -8.19 -5.49 -9.03
C GLY A 136 -7.28 -5.59 -7.80
N PRO A 137 -7.78 -5.47 -6.55
CA PRO A 137 -6.94 -5.63 -5.35
C PRO A 137 -6.27 -7.01 -5.24
N VAL A 138 -6.95 -8.09 -5.62
CA VAL A 138 -6.40 -9.46 -5.59
C VAL A 138 -5.31 -9.60 -6.64
N PHE A 139 -5.59 -9.14 -7.87
CA PHE A 139 -4.64 -9.17 -8.98
C PHE A 139 -3.35 -8.41 -8.65
N GLN A 140 -3.46 -7.19 -8.11
CA GLN A 140 -2.30 -6.37 -7.74
C GLN A 140 -1.42 -7.04 -6.70
N THR A 141 -2.02 -7.76 -5.74
CA THR A 141 -1.26 -8.53 -4.74
C THR A 141 -0.52 -9.70 -5.39
N ILE A 142 -1.15 -10.45 -6.30
CA ILE A 142 -0.49 -11.54 -7.05
C ILE A 142 0.70 -11.01 -7.86
N VAL A 143 0.54 -9.90 -8.58
CA VAL A 143 1.65 -9.27 -9.34
C VAL A 143 2.77 -8.83 -8.40
N SER A 144 2.44 -8.33 -7.21
CA SER A 144 3.43 -7.95 -6.20
C SER A 144 4.23 -9.15 -5.69
N ILE A 145 3.57 -10.30 -5.47
CA ILE A 145 4.22 -11.57 -5.12
C ILE A 145 5.22 -11.98 -6.20
N LEU A 146 4.81 -11.99 -7.46
CA LEU A 146 5.68 -12.36 -8.59
C LEU A 146 6.88 -11.43 -8.74
N SER A 147 6.67 -10.13 -8.53
CA SER A 147 7.75 -9.13 -8.59
C SER A 147 8.79 -9.35 -7.48
N ILE A 148 8.35 -9.77 -6.29
CA ILE A 148 9.24 -10.10 -5.18
C ILE A 148 10.01 -11.39 -5.46
N GLU A 149 9.35 -12.42 -5.97
CA GLU A 149 10.02 -13.67 -6.36
C GLU A 149 11.06 -13.44 -7.45
N GLN A 150 10.73 -12.65 -8.47
CA GLN A 150 11.66 -12.33 -9.55
C GLN A 150 12.91 -11.63 -9.00
N LYS A 151 12.75 -10.64 -8.13
CA LYS A 151 13.87 -9.95 -7.47
C LYS A 151 14.69 -10.89 -6.58
N ALA A 152 14.05 -11.80 -5.86
CA ALA A 152 14.74 -12.79 -5.04
C ALA A 152 15.57 -13.75 -5.89
N MET A 153 15.05 -14.14 -7.06
CA MET A 153 15.74 -15.01 -8.02
C MET A 153 16.93 -14.29 -8.67
N GLU A 154 16.77 -13.00 -9.03
CA GLU A 154 17.85 -12.17 -9.58
C GLU A 154 18.96 -11.88 -8.55
N GLY A 155 18.61 -11.72 -7.27
CA GLY A 155 19.58 -11.52 -6.18
C GLY A 155 20.46 -12.76 -5.91
N GLN A 156 19.90 -13.97 -6.06
CA GLN A 156 20.66 -15.22 -5.89
C GLN A 156 21.62 -15.51 -7.05
N VAL A 157 21.36 -15.00 -8.26
CA VAL A 157 22.25 -15.19 -9.42
C VAL A 157 23.52 -14.32 -9.32
N ASN A 158 23.46 -13.21 -8.58
CA ASN A 158 24.57 -12.27 -8.43
C ASN A 158 25.57 -12.66 -7.32
N GLU A 159 25.31 -13.73 -6.57
CA GLU A 159 26.20 -14.29 -5.53
C GLU A 159 26.87 -15.60 -5.98
N THR A 160 27.34 -15.68 -7.23
CA THR A 160 28.20 -16.79 -7.66
C THR A 160 29.66 -16.57 -7.23
N PRO A 161 30.42 -17.64 -6.89
CA PRO A 161 31.64 -17.58 -6.06
C PRO A 161 32.91 -17.11 -6.78
N GLU A 162 32.79 -16.51 -7.96
CA GLU A 162 33.95 -16.20 -8.81
C GLU A 162 34.71 -14.95 -8.32
N ALA A 163 34.02 -14.02 -7.66
CA ALA A 163 34.65 -12.84 -7.06
C ALA A 163 35.44 -13.15 -5.78
N ALA A 164 35.18 -14.28 -5.11
CA ALA A 164 35.92 -14.69 -3.91
C ALA A 164 37.27 -15.36 -4.26
N ALA A 165 37.40 -15.97 -5.44
CA ALA A 165 38.63 -16.64 -5.87
C ALA A 165 39.72 -15.65 -6.36
N ALA A 166 39.33 -14.48 -6.87
CA ALA A 166 40.27 -13.47 -7.37
C ALA A 166 40.97 -12.66 -6.26
N SER A 167 40.51 -12.74 -5.00
CA SER A 167 41.13 -12.04 -3.86
C SER A 167 42.17 -12.88 -3.09
N ALA A 168 42.34 -14.17 -3.43
CA ALA A 168 43.16 -15.09 -2.64
C ALA A 168 44.53 -15.45 -3.26
N THR A 169 44.88 -14.96 -4.45
CA THR A 169 46.23 -15.12 -5.02
C THR A 169 47.00 -13.80 -5.02
N GLY A 170 47.16 -13.23 -3.83
CA GLY A 170 48.31 -12.38 -3.52
C GLY A 170 49.41 -13.30 -3.00
N VAL A 171 50.26 -13.82 -3.89
CA VAL A 171 51.52 -14.45 -3.52
C VAL A 171 52.62 -13.48 -3.91
N ASP A 172 53.14 -12.81 -2.88
CA ASP A 172 54.43 -12.14 -2.90
C ASP A 172 55.51 -13.12 -3.38
N VAL A 173 56.24 -12.72 -4.43
CA VAL A 173 57.54 -13.31 -4.76
C VAL A 173 58.54 -12.16 -4.74
N GLU A 174 59.06 -11.85 -3.55
CA GLU A 174 60.41 -11.31 -3.41
C GLU A 174 61.39 -12.46 -3.67
N VAL A 175 62.26 -12.31 -4.67
CA VAL A 175 63.54 -13.03 -4.73
C VAL A 175 64.63 -12.00 -5.03
N GLU A 176 65.60 -12.05 -4.12
CA GLU A 176 66.98 -11.56 -4.13
C GLU A 176 67.64 -11.32 -5.49
#